data_AF-A0A454WBN8-F1
#
_entry.id   AF-A0A454WBN8-F1
#
_cell.length_a   1.000
_cell.length_b   1.000
_cell.length_c   1.000
_cell.angle_alpha   90.00
_cell.angle_beta   90.00
_cell.angle_gamma   90.00
#
_symmetry.space_group_name_H-M   'P 1'
#
loop_
_entity.id
_entity.type
_entity.pdbx_description
1 polymer ?
#
loop_
_entity_poly.entity_id
_entity_poly.type
_entity_poly.pdbx_seq_one_letter_code
_entity_poly.pdbx_strand_id
1 'polypeptide(L)'
;MAGRADGTRQREAGTGEHADWAAELLDHLRPAGRDVHRVVSWLASAVHGTVSLQDGTGRLLAGTRAVPDDSPLADITSGRIATAALEDRGRHLRLVRVERVHPAPAAVLAVTRETPFDRRASDIVTHTAQVLELLLAGHESTAAGHRLRRATADLRLAILQLLMVEDTVSARRVAAGLWPGLLDTDTACVYVVECGAGERDRLTEECLSVTGDLALVVRCPAMDGHVIVLSPHEAAGQELRALVGRLPGVFLGGSARQSLARTATAYGQAVSALAVARFRPQQAAVYAERTRPERLMDPAALHGWTARLLRPLDRLPHHTRAELLATTRLGLEFTAVNTAKILGVSRNTVRARMDRVETLLRTDFGDLRVRATVHLALSAQAGLDQHGAEGGPARPGPASLTDVLAGPALGAWAGDLLGRLEPDARNLRRTLRTWIAAGGNAERAAQTLGVHAQTVREHVRSAEPVLERQLLAAGSDLYEVVLAHLVAGDLAEPALPGTKTDHPDSPVHG
;
A
#
# COMPACT_ATOMS: atom_id res chain seq x y z
N MET A 1 -9.79 74.39 62.66
CA MET A 1 -9.37 73.23 63.47
C MET A 1 -9.70 71.97 62.70
N ALA A 2 -8.74 71.05 62.62
CA ALA A 2 -8.61 69.97 61.64
C ALA A 2 -9.56 68.77 61.83
N GLY A 3 -9.66 67.92 60.79
CA GLY A 3 -10.14 66.53 60.94
C GLY A 3 -10.53 65.81 59.64
N ARG A 4 -9.55 65.20 58.95
CA ARG A 4 -9.71 64.26 57.82
C ARG A 4 -10.34 62.93 58.26
N ALA A 5 -11.17 62.34 57.40
CA ALA A 5 -11.31 60.90 57.25
C ALA A 5 -11.53 60.59 55.76
N ASP A 6 -10.44 60.19 55.10
CA ASP A 6 -10.36 59.76 53.71
C ASP A 6 -10.16 58.24 53.75
N GLY A 7 -11.00 57.48 53.03
CA GLY A 7 -11.05 56.03 53.22
C GLY A 7 -11.94 55.28 52.23
N THR A 8 -11.33 54.91 51.11
CA THR A 8 -11.56 53.64 50.37
C THR A 8 -12.98 53.33 49.86
N ARG A 9 -13.29 53.83 48.66
CA ARG A 9 -14.22 53.20 47.72
C ARG A 9 -13.71 53.28 46.29
N GLN A 10 -12.64 52.54 45.99
CA GLN A 10 -12.25 52.31 44.59
C GLN A 10 -11.27 51.14 44.49
N ARG A 11 -11.78 49.89 44.46
CA ARG A 11 -10.96 48.74 44.03
C ARG A 11 -11.67 47.43 43.64
N GLU A 12 -12.98 47.43 43.37
CA GLU A 12 -13.67 46.17 42.99
C GLU A 12 -14.28 46.15 41.57
N ALA A 13 -14.41 47.29 40.87
CA ALA A 13 -15.04 47.32 39.54
C ALA A 13 -14.13 46.84 38.38
N GLY A 14 -12.81 46.75 38.58
CA GLY A 14 -11.85 46.44 37.51
C GLY A 14 -11.55 44.95 37.30
N THR A 15 -11.90 44.08 38.25
CA THR A 15 -11.56 42.65 38.22
C THR A 15 -12.62 41.80 37.53
N GLY A 16 -13.90 42.19 37.57
CA GLY A 16 -15.01 41.47 36.93
C GLY A 16 -14.96 41.53 35.40
N GLU A 17 -14.80 42.73 34.82
CA GLU A 17 -14.74 42.89 33.36
C GLU A 17 -13.48 42.29 32.73
N HIS A 18 -12.37 42.18 33.48
CA HIS A 18 -11.16 41.48 33.04
C HIS A 18 -11.35 39.96 32.97
N ALA A 19 -12.20 39.40 33.85
CA ALA A 19 -12.46 37.97 33.88
C ALA A 19 -13.30 37.51 32.68
N ASP A 20 -14.22 38.35 32.20
CA ASP A 20 -15.19 37.98 31.16
C ASP A 20 -14.52 37.79 29.77
N TRP A 21 -13.72 38.76 29.29
CA TRP A 21 -13.09 38.63 27.98
C TRP A 21 -11.97 37.57 27.96
N ALA A 22 -11.28 37.38 29.09
CA ALA A 22 -10.24 36.36 29.20
C ALA A 22 -10.85 34.95 29.17
N ALA A 23 -12.01 34.75 29.81
CA ALA A 23 -12.75 33.50 29.75
C ALA A 23 -13.25 33.20 28.32
N GLU A 24 -13.79 34.20 27.62
CA GLU A 24 -14.18 34.08 26.20
C GLU A 24 -12.98 33.70 25.31
N LEU A 25 -11.84 34.37 25.51
CA LEU A 25 -10.62 34.09 24.75
C LEU A 25 -10.11 32.66 24.99
N LEU A 26 -10.19 32.15 26.22
CA LEU A 26 -9.82 30.77 26.54
C LEU A 26 -10.82 29.74 25.97
N ASP A 27 -12.09 30.09 25.80
CA ASP A 27 -13.08 29.20 25.18
C ASP A 27 -12.71 28.86 23.73
N HIS A 28 -12.03 29.78 23.03
CA HIS A 28 -11.48 29.53 21.70
C HIS A 28 -10.35 28.48 21.65
N LEU A 29 -9.75 28.13 22.79
CA LEU A 29 -8.76 27.04 22.87
C LEU A 29 -9.42 25.66 23.03
N ARG A 30 -10.73 25.58 23.28
CA ARG A 30 -11.45 24.31 23.40
C ARG A 30 -11.57 23.61 22.04
N PRO A 31 -11.64 22.26 21.98
CA PRO A 31 -11.61 21.51 20.72
C PRO A 31 -12.62 21.97 19.65
N ALA A 32 -13.83 22.36 20.06
CA ALA A 32 -14.88 22.85 19.15
C ALA A 32 -14.69 24.32 18.70
N GLY A 33 -13.76 25.07 19.30
CA GLY A 33 -13.54 26.50 19.09
C GLY A 33 -12.20 26.88 18.45
N ARG A 34 -11.29 25.92 18.25
CA ARG A 34 -9.93 26.14 17.71
C ARG A 34 -9.95 26.54 16.24
N ASP A 35 -10.15 27.83 15.99
CA ASP A 35 -10.09 28.43 14.67
C ASP A 35 -9.48 29.83 14.74
N VAL A 36 -8.38 30.01 14.00
CA VAL A 36 -7.67 31.28 13.87
C VAL A 36 -8.58 32.37 13.31
N HIS A 37 -9.46 32.05 12.36
CA HIS A 37 -10.41 33.02 11.80
C HIS A 37 -11.42 33.47 12.84
N ARG A 38 -11.91 32.55 13.67
CA ARG A 38 -12.87 32.84 14.72
C ARG A 38 -12.28 33.74 15.80
N VAL A 39 -11.04 33.49 16.22
CA VAL A 39 -10.32 34.33 17.20
C VAL A 39 -10.06 35.72 16.64
N VAL A 40 -9.64 35.84 15.37
CA VAL A 40 -9.40 37.14 14.73
C VAL A 40 -10.71 37.93 14.56
N SER A 41 -11.81 37.26 14.22
CA SER A 41 -13.14 37.89 14.14
C SER A 41 -13.67 38.33 15.50
N TRP A 42 -13.45 37.52 16.55
CA TRP A 42 -13.77 37.88 17.93
C TRP A 42 -12.96 39.09 18.37
N LEU A 43 -11.64 39.13 18.10
CA LEU A 43 -10.79 40.27 18.45
C LEU A 43 -11.27 41.56 17.79
N ALA A 44 -11.60 41.51 16.49
CA ALA A 44 -12.13 42.67 15.75
C ALA A 44 -13.39 43.24 16.43
N SER A 45 -14.26 42.37 16.91
CA SER A 45 -15.48 42.74 17.62
C SER A 45 -15.18 43.29 19.02
N ALA A 46 -14.30 42.63 19.78
CA ALA A 46 -13.97 42.96 21.17
C ALA A 46 -13.25 44.30 21.32
N VAL A 47 -12.45 44.70 20.32
CA VAL A 47 -11.75 46.00 20.32
C VAL A 47 -12.43 47.06 19.46
N HIS A 48 -13.56 46.74 18.83
CA HIS A 48 -14.25 47.61 17.85
C HIS A 48 -13.29 48.15 16.78
N GLY A 49 -12.61 47.25 16.07
CA GLY A 49 -11.59 47.61 15.09
C GLY A 49 -11.43 46.60 13.97
N THR A 50 -10.50 46.89 13.06
CA THR A 50 -10.14 46.00 11.96
C THR A 50 -8.89 45.22 12.32
N VAL A 51 -8.94 43.90 12.18
CA VAL A 51 -7.83 43.01 12.52
C VAL A 51 -7.35 42.27 11.28
N SER A 52 -6.04 42.14 11.12
CA SER A 52 -5.44 41.19 10.19
C SER A 52 -4.33 40.40 10.86
N LEU A 53 -4.25 39.11 10.53
CA LEU A 53 -3.12 38.26 10.86
C LEU A 53 -2.41 37.89 9.57
N GLN A 54 -1.14 38.24 9.43
CA GLN A 54 -0.35 38.01 8.21
C GLN A 54 0.89 37.18 8.54
N ASP A 55 1.28 36.26 7.65
CA ASP A 55 2.55 35.55 7.81
C ASP A 55 3.75 36.44 7.43
N GLY A 56 4.98 35.98 7.68
CA GLY A 56 6.21 36.71 7.37
C GLY A 56 6.45 36.99 5.88
N THR A 57 5.61 36.50 4.97
CA THR A 57 5.62 36.84 3.53
C THR A 57 4.58 37.89 3.17
N GLY A 58 3.79 38.37 4.14
CA GLY A 58 2.68 39.30 3.94
C GLY A 58 1.38 38.62 3.49
N ARG A 59 1.33 37.27 3.41
CA ARG A 59 0.09 36.56 3.08
C ARG A 59 -0.85 36.59 4.26
N LEU A 60 -2.11 36.92 4.01
CA LEU A 60 -3.17 36.99 5.00
C LEU A 60 -3.54 35.57 5.48
N LEU A 61 -3.38 35.32 6.78
CA LEU A 61 -3.83 34.10 7.45
C LEU A 61 -5.29 34.22 7.90
N ALA A 62 -5.69 35.39 8.40
CA ALA A 62 -7.07 35.68 8.80
C ALA A 62 -7.36 37.20 8.89
N GLY A 63 -8.64 37.57 8.86
CA GLY A 63 -9.10 38.95 9.04
C GLY A 63 -9.17 39.75 7.74
N THR A 64 -9.10 41.08 7.86
CA THR A 64 -9.19 42.03 6.74
C THR A 64 -7.93 42.88 6.70
N ARG A 65 -7.21 42.87 5.57
CA ARG A 65 -5.96 43.63 5.41
C ARG A 65 -6.21 45.12 5.65
N ALA A 66 -5.54 45.68 6.65
CA ALA A 66 -5.71 47.07 7.08
C ALA A 66 -4.40 47.73 7.53
N VAL A 67 -3.27 47.30 6.98
CA VAL A 67 -1.95 47.78 7.35
C VAL A 67 -1.44 48.79 6.31
N PRO A 68 -0.98 49.99 6.72
CA PRO A 68 -0.34 50.96 5.83
C PRO A 68 0.99 50.44 5.24
N ASP A 69 1.34 50.89 4.03
CA ASP A 69 2.55 50.45 3.30
C ASP A 69 3.87 50.76 4.05
N ASP A 70 3.91 51.84 4.86
CA ASP A 70 5.10 52.28 5.62
C ASP A 70 5.23 51.66 7.04
N SER A 71 4.51 50.57 7.31
CA SER A 71 4.53 49.93 8.63
C SER A 71 5.82 49.12 8.89
N PRO A 72 6.31 49.01 10.15
CA PRO A 72 7.56 48.31 10.50
C PRO A 72 7.41 46.78 10.47
N LEU A 73 6.67 46.22 9.52
CA LEU A 73 6.42 44.78 9.37
C LEU A 73 7.72 43.98 9.23
N ALA A 74 8.71 44.50 8.50
CA ALA A 74 10.02 43.86 8.33
C ALA A 74 10.77 43.73 9.67
N ASP A 75 10.64 44.70 10.56
CA ASP A 75 11.30 44.71 11.87
C ASP A 75 10.63 43.73 12.83
N ILE A 76 9.30 43.61 12.73
CA ILE A 76 8.52 42.69 13.55
C ILE A 76 8.73 41.24 13.10
N THR A 77 8.67 40.98 11.80
CA THR A 77 8.89 39.63 11.22
C THR A 77 10.32 39.14 11.41
N SER A 78 11.32 40.03 11.30
CA SER A 78 12.73 39.69 11.57
C SER A 78 13.07 39.56 13.06
N GLY A 79 12.18 39.99 13.96
CA GLY A 79 12.36 39.88 15.41
C GLY A 79 13.18 41.01 16.04
N ARG A 80 13.47 42.06 15.28
CA ARG A 80 14.08 43.29 15.83
C ARG A 80 13.15 43.96 16.84
N ILE A 81 11.83 43.86 16.66
CA ILE A 81 10.82 44.48 17.51
C ILE A 81 9.67 43.49 17.75
N ALA A 82 9.20 43.35 18.99
CA ALA A 82 8.09 42.46 19.32
C ALA A 82 6.71 43.10 19.07
N THR A 83 6.60 44.42 19.26
CA THR A 83 5.34 45.17 19.08
C THR A 83 5.62 46.58 18.59
N ALA A 84 4.76 47.13 17.73
CA ALA A 84 4.80 48.53 17.34
C ALA A 84 3.42 49.18 17.50
N ALA A 85 3.40 50.47 17.81
CA ALA A 85 2.18 51.28 17.83
C ALA A 85 2.40 52.49 16.93
N LEU A 86 1.45 52.77 16.05
CA LEU A 86 1.50 53.88 15.11
C LEU A 86 0.17 54.63 15.13
N GLU A 87 0.22 55.91 14.83
CA GLU A 87 -0.95 56.73 14.56
C GLU A 87 -0.80 57.33 13.17
N ASP A 88 -1.79 57.11 12.30
CA ASP A 88 -1.82 57.65 10.95
C ASP A 88 -3.20 58.22 10.64
N ARG A 89 -3.27 59.52 10.35
CA ARG A 89 -4.49 60.24 9.94
C ARG A 89 -5.71 59.96 10.84
N GLY A 90 -5.51 59.92 12.16
CA GLY A 90 -6.57 59.66 13.15
C GLY A 90 -6.96 58.17 13.30
N ARG A 91 -6.19 57.25 12.72
CA ARG A 91 -6.30 55.80 12.98
C ARG A 91 -5.15 55.35 13.84
N HIS A 92 -5.45 54.57 14.87
CA HIS A 92 -4.47 53.98 15.77
C HIS A 92 -4.23 52.53 15.36
N LEU A 93 -2.96 52.18 15.12
CA LEU A 93 -2.50 50.86 14.71
C LEU A 93 -1.65 50.24 15.81
N ARG A 94 -1.93 48.98 16.14
CA ARG A 94 -1.10 48.12 16.99
C ARG A 94 -0.64 46.92 16.17
N LEU A 95 0.66 46.70 16.11
CA LEU A 95 1.28 45.53 15.52
C LEU A 95 1.90 44.69 16.63
N VAL A 96 1.61 43.39 16.63
CA VAL A 96 2.14 42.43 17.61
C VAL A 96 2.68 41.23 16.85
N ARG A 97 3.92 40.84 17.19
CA ARG A 97 4.54 39.62 16.70
C ARG A 97 3.79 38.41 17.25
N VAL A 98 3.53 37.44 16.39
CA VAL A 98 2.95 36.15 16.72
C VAL A 98 3.96 35.09 16.30
N GLU A 99 4.64 34.48 17.28
CA GLU A 99 5.61 33.42 17.03
C GLU A 99 4.98 32.21 16.32
N ARG A 100 5.80 31.56 15.50
CA ARG A 100 5.44 30.35 14.74
C ARG A 100 6.54 29.31 14.88
N VAL A 101 6.21 28.04 14.62
CA VAL A 101 7.18 26.95 14.76
C VAL A 101 8.22 27.05 13.64
N HIS A 102 9.49 27.07 14.01
CA HIS A 102 10.61 27.10 13.06
C HIS A 102 10.49 25.93 12.05
N PRO A 103 10.75 26.13 10.74
CA PRO A 103 11.39 27.30 10.10
C PRO A 103 10.46 28.42 9.65
N ALA A 104 9.18 28.41 10.03
CA ALA A 104 8.26 29.47 9.60
C ALA A 104 8.66 30.82 10.23
N PRO A 105 8.76 31.92 9.46
CA PRO A 105 8.93 33.26 10.02
C PRO A 105 7.68 33.66 10.81
N ALA A 106 7.86 34.48 11.84
CA ALA A 106 6.76 34.94 12.68
C ALA A 106 5.67 35.64 11.88
N ALA A 107 4.44 35.48 12.34
CA ALA A 107 3.30 36.23 11.86
C ALA A 107 3.21 37.60 12.55
N VAL A 108 2.41 38.50 11.97
CA VAL A 108 2.10 39.80 12.54
C VAL A 108 0.59 39.93 12.69
N LEU A 109 0.15 40.17 13.91
CA LEU A 109 -1.20 40.60 14.24
C LEU A 109 -1.25 42.12 14.18
N ALA A 110 -2.03 42.65 13.24
CA ALA A 110 -2.28 44.08 13.10
C ALA A 110 -3.71 44.42 13.48
N VAL A 111 -3.87 45.40 14.36
CA VAL A 111 -5.16 45.87 14.86
C VAL A 111 -5.26 47.37 14.65
N THR A 112 -6.28 47.80 13.91
CA THR A 112 -6.53 49.20 13.58
C THR A 112 -7.83 49.65 14.23
N ARG A 113 -7.82 50.79 14.92
CA ARG A 113 -8.98 51.38 15.60
C ARG A 113 -9.11 52.86 15.26
N GLU A 114 -10.33 53.38 15.28
CA GLU A 114 -10.61 54.83 15.16
C GLU A 114 -10.39 55.58 16.48
N THR A 115 -10.18 54.85 17.58
CA THR A 115 -9.93 55.40 18.92
C THR A 115 -8.59 54.91 19.47
N PRO A 116 -7.92 55.68 20.35
CA PRO A 116 -6.66 55.27 20.97
C PRO A 116 -6.78 53.95 21.72
N PHE A 117 -5.70 53.16 21.74
CA PHE A 117 -5.62 51.94 22.55
C PHE A 117 -5.53 52.29 24.03
N ASP A 118 -6.59 51.98 24.78
CA ASP A 118 -6.55 51.98 26.23
C ASP A 118 -5.85 50.71 26.75
N ARG A 119 -5.72 50.61 28.08
CA ARG A 119 -5.08 49.45 28.72
C ARG A 119 -5.82 48.16 28.41
N ARG A 120 -7.16 48.18 28.44
CA ARG A 120 -8.01 47.01 28.18
C ARG A 120 -7.83 46.50 26.74
N ALA A 121 -7.93 47.36 25.74
CA ALA A 121 -7.73 46.97 24.35
C ALA A 121 -6.30 46.47 24.10
N SER A 122 -5.30 47.08 24.73
CA SER A 122 -3.90 46.61 24.64
C SER A 122 -3.74 45.21 25.23
N ASP A 123 -4.31 44.96 26.41
CA ASP A 123 -4.26 43.65 27.08
C ASP A 123 -4.98 42.59 26.24
N ILE A 124 -6.17 42.88 25.72
CA ILE A 124 -6.91 41.96 24.83
C ILE A 124 -6.06 41.60 23.61
N VAL A 125 -5.45 42.57 22.93
CA VAL A 125 -4.61 42.31 21.74
C VAL A 125 -3.39 41.44 22.09
N THR A 126 -2.69 41.75 23.18
CA THR A 126 -1.50 41.00 23.59
C THR A 126 -1.83 39.55 23.97
N HIS A 127 -2.89 39.32 24.75
CA HIS A 127 -3.30 37.95 25.11
C HIS A 127 -3.86 37.18 23.90
N THR A 128 -4.52 37.88 22.98
CA THR A 128 -4.98 37.25 21.73
C THR A 128 -3.79 36.79 20.88
N ALA A 129 -2.73 37.58 20.81
CA ALA A 129 -1.51 37.17 20.11
C ALA A 129 -0.96 35.85 20.67
N GLN A 130 -0.90 35.69 22.00
CA GLN A 130 -0.46 34.44 22.66
C GLN A 130 -1.38 33.25 22.34
N VAL A 131 -2.70 33.46 22.30
CA VAL A 131 -3.66 32.41 21.88
C VAL A 131 -3.45 32.03 20.41
N LEU A 132 -3.22 33.01 19.54
CA LEU A 132 -2.93 32.77 18.14
C LEU A 132 -1.61 32.00 17.94
N GLU A 133 -0.58 32.28 18.74
CA GLU A 133 0.68 31.50 18.74
C GLU A 133 0.40 30.01 19.03
N LEU A 134 -0.39 29.71 20.06
CA LEU A 134 -0.75 28.34 20.42
C LEU A 134 -1.56 27.63 19.33
N LEU A 135 -2.52 28.33 18.72
CA LEU A 135 -3.35 27.77 17.65
C LEU A 135 -2.53 27.50 16.38
N LEU A 136 -1.67 28.43 15.99
CA LEU A 136 -0.77 28.26 14.84
C LEU A 136 0.21 27.12 15.07
N ALA A 137 0.84 27.06 16.24
CA ALA A 137 1.75 25.97 16.59
C ALA A 137 1.06 24.60 16.60
N GLY A 138 -0.18 24.52 17.10
CA GLY A 138 -0.98 23.29 17.06
C GLY A 138 -1.32 22.83 15.63
N HIS A 139 -1.71 23.76 14.76
CA HIS A 139 -1.99 23.46 13.35
C HIS A 139 -0.73 23.02 12.60
N GLU A 140 0.39 23.73 12.80
CA GLU A 140 1.68 23.42 12.18
C GLU A 140 2.22 22.07 12.63
N SER A 141 2.12 21.75 13.92
CA SER A 141 2.48 20.45 14.48
C SER A 141 1.63 19.33 13.89
N THR A 142 0.31 19.54 13.79
CA THR A 142 -0.61 18.57 13.17
C THR A 142 -0.23 18.33 11.70
N ALA A 143 -0.02 19.41 10.94
CA ALA A 143 0.38 19.34 9.55
C ALA A 143 1.75 18.68 9.36
N ALA A 144 2.72 18.98 10.23
CA ALA A 144 4.04 18.34 10.24
C ALA A 144 3.92 16.85 10.55
N GLY A 145 3.10 16.46 11.53
CA GLY A 145 2.80 15.08 11.86
C GLY A 145 2.17 14.31 10.68
N HIS A 146 1.23 14.93 9.95
CA HIS A 146 0.67 14.33 8.73
C HIS A 146 1.70 14.17 7.61
N ARG A 147 2.58 15.17 7.41
CA ARG A 147 3.67 15.08 6.43
C ARG A 147 4.64 13.97 6.77
N LEU A 148 5.02 13.86 8.05
CA LEU A 148 5.89 12.80 8.53
C LEU A 148 5.24 11.42 8.32
N ARG A 149 3.99 11.22 8.77
CA ARG A 149 3.26 9.96 8.55
C ARG A 149 3.18 9.57 7.06
N ARG A 150 2.95 10.54 6.17
CA ARG A 150 2.94 10.32 4.72
C ARG A 150 4.32 9.90 4.21
N ALA A 151 5.37 10.65 4.54
CA ALA A 151 6.74 10.33 4.15
C ALA A 151 7.16 8.94 4.65
N THR A 152 6.81 8.60 5.90
CA THR A 152 7.05 7.28 6.47
C THR A 152 6.29 6.19 5.72
N ALA A 153 5.02 6.41 5.35
CA ALA A 153 4.25 5.46 4.56
C ALA A 153 4.83 5.28 3.14
N ASP A 154 5.28 6.36 2.50
CA ASP A 154 5.93 6.34 1.19
C ASP A 154 7.25 5.56 1.24
N LEU A 155 8.02 5.70 2.32
CA LEU A 155 9.26 4.93 2.54
C LEU A 155 8.97 3.44 2.75
N ARG A 156 7.93 3.08 3.52
CA ARG A 156 7.52 1.66 3.65
C ARG A 156 7.10 1.08 2.30
N LEU A 157 6.38 1.84 1.49
CA LEU A 157 5.98 1.43 0.14
C LEU A 157 7.21 1.25 -0.77
N ALA A 158 8.19 2.16 -0.72
CA ALA A 158 9.42 2.03 -1.49
C ALA A 158 10.22 0.78 -1.11
N ILE A 159 10.30 0.45 0.18
CA ILE A 159 10.93 -0.80 0.66
C ILE A 159 10.20 -2.01 0.08
N LEU A 160 8.86 -2.04 0.14
CA LEU A 160 8.07 -3.12 -0.46
C LEU A 160 8.35 -3.25 -1.96
N GLN A 161 8.38 -2.15 -2.70
CA GLN A 161 8.66 -2.13 -4.14
C GLN A 161 10.04 -2.70 -4.49
N LEU A 162 11.07 -2.37 -3.71
CA LEU A 162 12.40 -2.95 -3.86
C LEU A 162 12.40 -4.47 -3.60
N LEU A 163 11.69 -4.93 -2.57
CA LEU A 163 11.53 -6.36 -2.29
C LEU A 163 10.75 -7.09 -3.39
N MET A 164 9.79 -6.43 -4.04
CA MET A 164 9.02 -7.00 -5.16
C MET A 164 9.86 -7.22 -6.43
N VAL A 165 10.97 -6.50 -6.59
CA VAL A 165 11.97 -6.70 -7.66
C VAL A 165 13.21 -7.45 -7.21
N GLU A 166 13.15 -8.08 -6.04
CA GLU A 166 14.23 -8.89 -5.46
C GLU A 166 15.49 -8.09 -5.10
N ASP A 167 15.43 -6.75 -5.04
CA ASP A 167 16.52 -5.88 -4.61
C ASP A 167 16.55 -5.74 -3.07
N THR A 168 16.90 -6.84 -2.42
CA THR A 168 16.95 -6.94 -0.95
C THR A 168 18.02 -6.04 -0.33
N VAL A 169 19.11 -5.76 -1.07
CA VAL A 169 20.22 -4.92 -0.59
C VAL A 169 19.76 -3.47 -0.47
N SER A 170 19.15 -2.91 -1.52
CA SER A 170 18.61 -1.56 -1.46
C SER A 170 17.47 -1.46 -0.44
N ALA A 171 16.59 -2.46 -0.37
CA ALA A 171 15.51 -2.51 0.62
C ALA A 171 16.04 -2.43 2.06
N ARG A 172 17.06 -3.23 2.39
CA ARG A 172 17.72 -3.19 3.70
C ARG A 172 18.38 -1.85 3.98
N ARG A 173 19.06 -1.27 2.99
CA ARG A 173 19.72 0.04 3.15
C ARG A 173 18.73 1.16 3.48
N VAL A 174 17.56 1.15 2.84
CA VAL A 174 16.50 2.12 3.12
C VAL A 174 15.86 1.85 4.49
N ALA A 175 15.62 0.58 4.83
CA ALA A 175 15.02 0.20 6.12
C ALA A 175 15.92 0.52 7.33
N ALA A 176 17.23 0.26 7.23
CA ALA A 176 18.16 0.34 8.37
C ALA A 176 18.19 1.70 9.08
N GLY A 177 17.94 2.81 8.35
CA GLY A 177 17.92 4.14 8.94
C GLY A 177 16.65 4.49 9.74
N LEU A 178 15.53 3.78 9.50
CA LEU A 178 14.21 4.13 10.04
C LEU A 178 13.61 3.01 10.90
N TRP A 179 13.88 1.76 10.55
CA TRP A 179 13.45 0.57 11.27
C TRP A 179 14.63 -0.41 11.40
N PRO A 180 15.59 -0.13 12.30
CA PRO A 180 16.70 -1.04 12.59
C PRO A 180 16.16 -2.42 12.98
N GLY A 181 16.73 -3.50 12.44
CA GLY A 181 16.28 -4.87 12.73
C GLY A 181 15.18 -5.41 11.82
N LEU A 182 14.43 -4.56 11.11
CA LEU A 182 13.23 -4.98 10.38
C LEU A 182 13.52 -5.98 9.25
N LEU A 183 14.67 -5.84 8.58
CA LEU A 183 15.10 -6.68 7.47
C LEU A 183 16.47 -7.33 7.73
N ASP A 184 16.83 -7.56 8.99
CA ASP A 184 18.13 -8.14 9.34
C ASP A 184 18.18 -9.65 9.04
N THR A 185 17.03 -10.31 9.00
CA THR A 185 16.90 -11.72 8.63
C THR A 185 16.73 -11.92 7.13
N ASP A 186 17.17 -13.07 6.61
CA ASP A 186 17.00 -13.41 5.19
C ASP A 186 15.61 -13.94 4.82
N THR A 187 14.73 -14.18 5.79
CA THR A 187 13.40 -14.77 5.55
C THR A 187 12.28 -13.99 6.22
N ALA A 188 11.10 -14.00 5.59
CA ALA A 188 9.89 -13.40 6.12
C ALA A 188 8.64 -14.14 5.65
N CYS A 189 7.54 -13.91 6.37
CA CYS A 189 6.19 -14.22 5.92
C CYS A 189 5.53 -12.92 5.44
N VAL A 190 4.71 -13.03 4.39
CA VAL A 190 3.82 -11.96 3.95
C VAL A 190 2.41 -12.33 4.35
N TYR A 191 1.70 -11.36 4.92
CA TYR A 191 0.29 -11.45 5.23
C TYR A 191 -0.46 -10.37 4.46
N VAL A 192 -1.67 -10.67 4.02
CA VAL A 192 -2.59 -9.72 3.42
C VAL A 192 -3.84 -9.71 4.27
N VAL A 193 -4.15 -8.54 4.84
CA VAL A 193 -5.38 -8.30 5.57
C VAL A 193 -6.33 -7.55 4.64
N GLU A 194 -7.54 -8.07 4.46
CA GLU A 194 -8.58 -7.48 3.61
C GLU A 194 -9.73 -6.93 4.44
N CYS A 195 -10.16 -5.70 4.12
CA CYS A 195 -11.34 -5.05 4.68
C CYS A 195 -12.09 -4.23 3.61
N GLY A 196 -13.17 -3.57 4.02
CA GLY A 196 -13.81 -2.55 3.17
C GLY A 196 -12.84 -1.39 2.88
N ALA A 197 -12.95 -0.79 1.69
CA ALA A 197 -12.03 0.27 1.25
C ALA A 197 -12.01 1.50 2.19
N GLY A 198 -13.14 1.82 2.82
CA GLY A 198 -13.27 2.92 3.79
C GLY A 198 -12.60 2.65 5.15
N GLU A 199 -12.25 1.40 5.43
CA GLU A 199 -11.68 0.97 6.72
C GLU A 199 -10.16 0.76 6.65
N ARG A 200 -9.57 0.82 5.45
CA ARG A 200 -8.16 0.48 5.21
C ARG A 200 -7.19 1.30 6.06
N ASP A 201 -7.42 2.61 6.20
CA ASP A 201 -6.51 3.46 6.97
C ASP A 201 -6.53 3.09 8.46
N ARG A 202 -7.72 2.85 9.03
CA ARG A 202 -7.88 2.36 10.41
C ARG A 202 -7.22 0.99 10.59
N LEU A 203 -7.47 0.06 9.68
CA LEU A 203 -6.87 -1.28 9.75
C LEU A 203 -5.34 -1.23 9.63
N THR A 204 -4.80 -0.30 8.83
CA THR A 204 -3.35 -0.09 8.75
C THR A 204 -2.77 0.34 10.10
N GLU A 205 -3.45 1.24 10.81
CA GLU A 205 -3.04 1.67 12.16
C GLU A 205 -3.16 0.53 13.18
N GLU A 206 -4.21 -0.28 13.12
CA GLU A 206 -4.38 -1.45 13.99
C GLU A 206 -3.29 -2.51 13.73
N CYS A 207 -2.96 -2.79 12.46
CA CYS A 207 -1.85 -3.67 12.07
C CYS A 207 -0.51 -3.14 12.61
N LEU A 208 -0.21 -1.84 12.42
CA LEU A 208 1.00 -1.21 12.97
C LEU A 208 1.06 -1.33 14.49
N SER A 209 -0.07 -1.15 15.18
CA SER A 209 -0.13 -1.23 16.64
C SER A 209 0.12 -2.64 17.16
N VAL A 210 -0.39 -3.68 16.49
CA VAL A 210 -0.22 -5.06 16.97
C VAL A 210 1.16 -5.61 16.63
N THR A 211 1.73 -5.29 15.46
CA THR A 211 3.04 -5.81 15.05
C THR A 211 4.22 -4.96 15.51
N GLY A 212 3.96 -3.72 15.95
CA GLY A 212 5.00 -2.74 16.27
C GLY A 212 5.96 -2.47 15.11
N ASP A 213 7.19 -2.08 15.43
CA ASP A 213 8.26 -1.84 14.45
C ASP A 213 8.93 -3.14 13.93
N LEU A 214 8.39 -4.30 14.27
CA LEU A 214 8.92 -5.63 13.88
C LEU A 214 8.33 -6.13 12.55
N ALA A 215 7.47 -5.36 11.89
CA ALA A 215 6.90 -5.69 10.60
C ALA A 215 6.77 -4.47 9.69
N LEU A 216 6.91 -4.72 8.40
CA LEU A 216 6.67 -3.74 7.35
C LEU A 216 5.18 -3.77 6.99
N VAL A 217 4.44 -2.77 7.48
CA VAL A 217 3.00 -2.60 7.20
C VAL A 217 2.80 -1.56 6.11
N VAL A 218 2.16 -1.95 5.01
CA VAL A 218 1.97 -1.12 3.81
C VAL A 218 0.55 -1.26 3.29
N ARG A 219 -0.08 -0.13 2.95
CA ARG A 219 -1.33 -0.14 2.17
C ARG A 219 -1.04 -0.68 0.77
N CYS A 220 -1.78 -1.69 0.33
CA CYS A 220 -1.55 -2.26 -0.99
C CYS A 220 -1.78 -1.19 -2.07
N PRO A 221 -0.80 -0.92 -2.95
CA PRO A 221 -0.96 0.08 -4.00
C PRO A 221 -1.96 -0.36 -5.08
N ALA A 222 -2.20 -1.66 -5.23
CA ALA A 222 -3.06 -2.23 -6.26
C ALA A 222 -4.53 -2.43 -5.82
N MET A 223 -4.76 -2.70 -4.53
CA MET A 223 -6.06 -3.11 -4.01
C MET A 223 -6.49 -2.22 -2.83
N ASP A 224 -7.63 -1.54 -2.98
CA ASP A 224 -8.06 -0.52 -2.01
C ASP A 224 -8.53 -1.06 -0.66
N GLY A 225 -8.83 -2.36 -0.58
CA GLY A 225 -9.17 -3.05 0.67
C GLY A 225 -8.01 -3.80 1.32
N HIS A 226 -6.79 -3.77 0.76
CA HIS A 226 -5.69 -4.62 1.22
C HIS A 226 -4.64 -3.84 2.03
N VAL A 227 -4.23 -4.44 3.14
CA VAL A 227 -3.04 -4.08 3.91
C VAL A 227 -2.05 -5.25 3.83
N ILE A 228 -0.85 -4.97 3.34
CA ILE A 228 0.25 -5.95 3.23
C ILE A 228 1.11 -5.81 4.48
N VAL A 229 1.33 -6.92 5.18
CA VAL A 229 2.22 -7.00 6.35
C VAL A 229 3.31 -8.01 6.04
N LEU A 230 4.55 -7.53 5.90
CA LEU A 230 5.72 -8.41 5.83
C LEU A 230 6.37 -8.47 7.19
N SER A 231 6.49 -9.67 7.76
CA SER A 231 7.16 -9.85 9.04
C SER A 231 8.19 -10.98 8.99
N PRO A 232 9.42 -10.72 9.44
CA PRO A 232 10.41 -11.77 9.65
C PRO A 232 10.13 -12.65 10.88
N HIS A 233 9.19 -12.22 11.75
CA HIS A 233 8.85 -12.88 13.01
C HIS A 233 7.52 -13.63 12.93
N GLU A 234 7.46 -14.84 13.49
CA GLU A 234 6.24 -15.65 13.46
C GLU A 234 5.11 -15.09 14.36
N ALA A 235 5.47 -14.33 15.41
CA ALA A 235 4.52 -13.71 16.34
C ALA A 235 3.49 -12.81 15.62
N ALA A 236 3.92 -12.07 14.60
CA ALA A 236 3.05 -11.19 13.83
C ALA A 236 1.86 -11.94 13.20
N GLY A 237 2.06 -13.18 12.75
CA GLY A 237 0.97 -13.99 12.18
C GLY A 237 -0.09 -14.37 13.22
N GLN A 238 0.31 -14.58 14.47
CA GLN A 238 -0.61 -14.88 15.57
C GLN A 238 -1.37 -13.63 16.01
N GLU A 239 -0.69 -12.49 16.13
CA GLU A 239 -1.28 -11.20 16.45
C GLU A 239 -2.31 -10.74 15.41
N LEU A 240 -1.98 -10.88 14.12
CA LEU A 240 -2.90 -10.58 13.03
C LEU A 240 -4.12 -11.51 13.03
N ARG A 241 -3.95 -12.80 13.33
CA ARG A 241 -5.09 -13.73 13.47
C ARG A 241 -5.99 -13.33 14.64
N ALA A 242 -5.41 -12.95 15.77
CA ALA A 242 -6.17 -12.47 16.93
C ALA A 242 -6.89 -11.14 16.65
N LEU A 243 -6.29 -10.27 15.84
CA LEU A 243 -6.92 -9.03 15.37
C LEU A 243 -8.14 -9.32 14.51
N VAL A 244 -7.97 -10.12 13.44
CA VAL A 244 -9.04 -10.44 12.49
C VAL A 244 -10.18 -11.22 13.15
N GLY A 245 -9.89 -12.13 14.08
CA GLY A 245 -10.92 -12.87 14.82
C GLY A 245 -11.89 -11.99 15.64
N ARG A 246 -11.57 -10.70 15.86
CA ARG A 246 -12.45 -9.72 16.54
C ARG A 246 -13.20 -8.81 15.58
N LEU A 247 -12.88 -8.83 14.29
CA LEU A 247 -13.36 -7.88 13.30
C LEU A 247 -14.18 -8.59 12.22
N PRO A 248 -15.52 -8.58 12.30
CA PRO A 248 -16.34 -9.21 11.28
C PRO A 248 -16.14 -8.53 9.92
N GLY A 249 -16.03 -9.33 8.86
CA GLY A 249 -15.84 -8.83 7.50
C GLY A 249 -14.39 -8.45 7.16
N VAL A 250 -13.44 -8.73 8.06
CA VAL A 250 -12.00 -8.65 7.80
C VAL A 250 -11.47 -10.07 7.57
N PHE A 251 -10.56 -10.24 6.61
CA PHE A 251 -9.99 -11.54 6.28
C PHE A 251 -8.47 -11.51 6.24
N LEU A 252 -7.82 -12.63 6.57
CA LEU A 252 -6.37 -12.77 6.61
C LEU A 252 -5.88 -13.91 5.72
N GLY A 253 -5.01 -13.60 4.75
CA GLY A 253 -4.21 -14.58 4.05
C GLY A 253 -2.74 -14.48 4.45
N GLY A 254 -2.09 -15.61 4.74
CA GLY A 254 -0.66 -15.66 5.05
C GLY A 254 0.12 -16.53 4.07
N SER A 255 1.36 -16.15 3.76
CA SER A 255 2.29 -16.96 2.97
C SER A 255 2.96 -18.03 3.82
N ALA A 256 3.64 -18.98 3.17
CA ALA A 256 4.70 -19.73 3.85
C ALA A 256 5.89 -18.81 4.12
N ARG A 257 6.81 -19.22 5.01
CA ARG A 257 8.07 -18.50 5.19
C ARG A 257 8.89 -18.58 3.91
N GLN A 258 9.33 -17.42 3.41
CA GLN A 258 10.10 -17.29 2.18
C GLN A 258 11.37 -16.47 2.42
N SER A 259 12.36 -16.57 1.54
CA SER A 259 13.46 -15.59 1.53
C SER A 259 12.94 -14.20 1.16
N LEU A 260 13.61 -13.13 1.61
CA LEU A 260 13.23 -11.76 1.25
C LEU A 260 13.24 -11.51 -0.26
N ALA A 261 14.14 -12.17 -0.99
CA ALA A 261 14.19 -12.13 -2.46
C ALA A 261 12.91 -12.73 -3.11
N ARG A 262 12.11 -13.51 -2.37
CA ARG A 262 10.85 -14.09 -2.84
C ARG A 262 9.62 -13.39 -2.28
N THR A 263 9.73 -12.13 -1.87
CA THR A 263 8.61 -11.34 -1.36
C THR A 263 7.43 -11.30 -2.33
N ALA A 264 7.68 -11.19 -3.65
CA ALA A 264 6.63 -11.24 -4.67
C ALA A 264 5.88 -12.59 -4.67
N THR A 265 6.59 -13.71 -4.58
CA THR A 265 5.98 -15.03 -4.42
C THR A 265 5.18 -15.12 -3.13
N ALA A 266 5.75 -14.67 -2.00
CA ALA A 266 5.07 -14.67 -0.71
C ALA A 266 3.78 -13.84 -0.75
N TYR A 267 3.79 -12.70 -1.43
CA TYR A 267 2.59 -11.89 -1.63
C TYR A 267 1.51 -12.62 -2.45
N GLY A 268 1.88 -13.26 -3.56
CA GLY A 268 0.96 -14.12 -4.32
C GLY A 268 0.35 -15.23 -3.46
N GLN A 269 1.19 -15.91 -2.66
CA GLN A 269 0.75 -16.94 -1.70
C GLN A 269 -0.25 -16.41 -0.67
N ALA A 270 0.00 -15.22 -0.13
CA ALA A 270 -0.90 -14.58 0.84
C ALA A 270 -2.25 -14.21 0.20
N VAL A 271 -2.26 -13.72 -1.04
CA VAL A 271 -3.50 -13.45 -1.80
C VAL A 271 -4.28 -14.74 -2.09
N SER A 272 -3.59 -15.82 -2.48
CA SER A 272 -4.19 -17.15 -2.64
C SER A 272 -4.77 -17.69 -1.33
N ALA A 273 -4.07 -17.53 -0.21
CA ALA A 273 -4.59 -17.93 1.11
C ALA A 273 -5.80 -17.07 1.53
N LEU A 274 -5.78 -15.78 1.24
CA LEU A 274 -6.90 -14.87 1.50
C LEU A 274 -8.18 -15.31 0.77
N ALA A 275 -8.05 -15.89 -0.44
CA ALA A 275 -9.18 -16.49 -1.14
C ALA A 275 -9.90 -17.56 -0.31
N VAL A 276 -9.14 -18.43 0.34
CA VAL A 276 -9.67 -19.49 1.23
C VAL A 276 -10.24 -18.89 2.50
N ALA A 277 -9.56 -17.89 3.07
CA ALA A 277 -9.95 -17.25 4.31
C ALA A 277 -11.40 -16.70 4.25
N ARG A 278 -11.85 -16.22 3.09
CA ARG A 278 -13.23 -15.74 2.87
C ARG A 278 -14.31 -16.81 3.05
N PHE A 279 -13.97 -18.08 2.86
CA PHE A 279 -14.89 -19.21 2.98
C PHE A 279 -14.76 -19.93 4.32
N ARG A 280 -13.84 -19.51 5.20
CA ARG A 280 -13.60 -20.15 6.49
C ARG A 280 -14.24 -19.38 7.65
N PRO A 281 -14.81 -20.07 8.65
CA PRO A 281 -15.34 -19.42 9.85
C PRO A 281 -14.31 -18.58 10.60
N GLN A 282 -13.04 -19.00 10.59
CA GLN A 282 -11.93 -18.32 11.25
C GLN A 282 -11.47 -17.05 10.52
N GLN A 283 -11.99 -16.78 9.31
CA GLN A 283 -11.63 -15.62 8.49
C GLN A 283 -10.13 -15.52 8.17
N ALA A 284 -9.39 -16.62 8.34
CA ALA A 284 -7.95 -16.68 8.19
C ALA A 284 -7.52 -18.00 7.53
N ALA A 285 -6.47 -17.94 6.71
CA ALA A 285 -5.80 -19.11 6.16
C ALA A 285 -4.32 -18.82 5.89
N VAL A 286 -3.48 -19.86 5.95
CA VAL A 286 -2.06 -19.79 5.61
C VAL A 286 -1.77 -20.72 4.43
N TYR A 287 -0.96 -20.25 3.48
CA TYR A 287 -0.66 -20.95 2.23
C TYR A 287 -0.06 -22.36 2.41
N ALA A 288 0.57 -22.64 3.57
CA ALA A 288 1.14 -23.95 3.90
C ALA A 288 0.10 -25.09 4.05
N GLU A 289 -1.19 -24.77 4.24
CA GLU A 289 -2.25 -25.78 4.35
C GLU A 289 -2.63 -26.43 3.01
N ARG A 290 -2.11 -25.93 1.87
CA ARG A 290 -2.38 -26.47 0.53
C ARG A 290 -1.21 -27.34 0.03
N THR A 291 -1.53 -28.53 -0.49
CA THR A 291 -0.55 -29.36 -1.22
C THR A 291 -0.13 -28.67 -2.51
N ARG A 292 1.17 -28.41 -2.65
CA ARG A 292 1.74 -27.73 -3.82
C ARG A 292 2.00 -28.73 -4.95
N PRO A 293 1.54 -28.48 -6.19
CA PRO A 293 1.76 -29.40 -7.30
C PRO A 293 3.26 -29.62 -7.58
N GLU A 294 4.10 -28.60 -7.41
CA GLU A 294 5.54 -28.71 -7.66
C GLU A 294 6.24 -29.68 -6.69
N ARG A 295 5.70 -29.86 -5.48
CA ARG A 295 6.23 -30.81 -4.50
C ARG A 295 5.87 -32.26 -4.82
N LEU A 296 4.91 -32.48 -5.72
CA LEU A 296 4.45 -33.80 -6.14
C LEU A 296 5.14 -34.28 -7.43
N MET A 297 5.91 -33.40 -8.07
CA MET A 297 6.67 -33.67 -9.30
C MET A 297 8.05 -34.26 -8.97
N ASP A 298 8.62 -35.00 -9.91
CA ASP A 298 10.03 -35.42 -9.82
C ASP A 298 10.96 -34.19 -9.85
N PRO A 299 11.78 -33.95 -8.81
CA PRO A 299 12.60 -32.73 -8.74
C PRO A 299 13.62 -32.61 -9.88
N ALA A 300 14.19 -33.73 -10.35
CA ALA A 300 15.20 -33.72 -11.41
C ALA A 300 14.59 -33.41 -12.78
N ALA A 301 13.43 -34.00 -13.08
CA ALA A 301 12.66 -33.70 -14.28
C ALA A 301 12.20 -32.24 -14.29
N LEU A 302 11.61 -31.77 -13.18
CA LEU A 302 11.16 -30.37 -13.03
C LEU A 302 12.32 -29.38 -13.21
N HIS A 303 13.47 -29.66 -12.59
CA HIS A 303 14.66 -28.83 -12.73
C HIS A 303 15.19 -28.81 -14.17
N GLY A 304 15.41 -29.97 -14.78
CA GLY A 304 15.94 -30.07 -16.13
C GLY A 304 15.03 -29.41 -17.16
N TRP A 305 13.72 -29.59 -17.02
CA TRP A 305 12.72 -28.97 -17.89
C TRP A 305 12.66 -27.45 -17.69
N THR A 306 12.64 -26.98 -16.45
CA THR A 306 12.67 -25.54 -16.11
C THR A 306 13.91 -24.86 -16.71
N ALA A 307 15.08 -25.46 -16.55
CA ALA A 307 16.34 -24.94 -17.09
C ALA A 307 16.29 -24.86 -18.62
N ARG A 308 15.71 -25.85 -19.31
CA ARG A 308 15.53 -25.79 -20.76
C ARG A 308 14.59 -24.68 -21.19
N LEU A 309 13.43 -24.56 -20.56
CA LEU A 309 12.42 -23.56 -20.92
C LEU A 309 12.96 -22.14 -20.75
N LEU A 310 13.64 -21.86 -19.64
CA LEU A 310 14.12 -20.52 -19.31
C LEU A 310 15.49 -20.18 -19.92
N ARG A 311 16.20 -21.15 -20.52
CA ARG A 311 17.51 -20.97 -21.17
C ARG A 311 17.61 -19.76 -22.11
N PRO A 312 16.59 -19.40 -22.91
CA PRO A 312 16.67 -18.22 -23.78
C PRO A 312 16.94 -16.91 -23.00
N LEU A 313 16.51 -16.82 -21.74
CA LEU A 313 16.70 -15.64 -20.90
C LEU A 313 18.11 -15.52 -20.32
N ASP A 314 18.87 -16.61 -20.26
CA ASP A 314 20.23 -16.63 -19.67
C ASP A 314 21.27 -15.90 -20.54
N ARG A 315 20.94 -15.58 -21.80
CA ARG A 315 21.78 -14.76 -22.69
C ARG A 315 21.70 -13.27 -22.40
N LEU A 316 20.77 -12.84 -21.55
CA LEU A 316 20.57 -11.44 -21.23
C LEU A 316 21.57 -10.97 -20.15
N PRO A 317 21.92 -9.67 -20.14
CA PRO A 317 22.63 -9.08 -19.00
C PRO A 317 21.89 -9.34 -17.68
N HIS A 318 22.63 -9.59 -16.60
CA HIS A 318 22.07 -9.97 -15.30
C HIS A 318 20.93 -9.06 -14.83
N HIS A 319 21.13 -7.74 -14.86
CA HIS A 319 20.12 -6.76 -14.43
C HIS A 319 18.85 -6.82 -15.29
N THR A 320 18.99 -6.94 -16.61
CA THR A 320 17.85 -7.06 -17.52
C THR A 320 17.10 -8.36 -17.29
N ARG A 321 17.82 -9.47 -17.08
CA ARG A 321 17.21 -10.77 -16.77
C ARG A 321 16.40 -10.70 -15.48
N ALA A 322 16.97 -10.15 -14.41
CA ALA A 322 16.31 -10.01 -13.12
C ALA A 322 15.03 -9.16 -13.23
N GLU A 323 15.10 -8.02 -13.91
CA GLU A 323 13.96 -7.12 -14.13
C GLU A 323 12.81 -7.79 -14.90
N LEU A 324 13.14 -8.54 -15.96
CA LEU A 324 12.15 -9.28 -16.75
C LEU A 324 11.53 -10.42 -15.96
N LEU A 325 12.33 -11.19 -15.20
CA LEU A 325 11.82 -12.30 -14.39
C LEU A 325 10.91 -11.80 -13.27
N ALA A 326 11.31 -10.77 -12.52
CA ALA A 326 10.49 -10.18 -11.47
C ALA A 326 9.16 -9.64 -12.02
N THR A 327 9.23 -8.90 -13.14
CA THR A 327 8.02 -8.38 -13.79
C THR A 327 7.13 -9.51 -14.28
N THR A 328 7.70 -10.57 -14.87
CA THR A 328 6.92 -11.68 -15.43
C THR A 328 6.24 -12.50 -14.35
N ARG A 329 6.93 -12.80 -13.23
CA ARG A 329 6.33 -13.47 -12.08
C ARG A 329 5.09 -12.71 -11.59
N LEU A 330 5.23 -11.42 -11.31
CA LEU A 330 4.11 -10.58 -10.86
C LEU A 330 3.05 -10.34 -11.95
N GLY A 331 3.43 -10.30 -13.22
CA GLY A 331 2.53 -10.10 -14.35
C GLY A 331 1.72 -11.35 -14.71
N LEU A 332 2.18 -12.53 -14.32
CA LEU A 332 1.40 -13.76 -14.38
C LEU A 332 0.42 -13.83 -13.21
N GLU A 333 0.82 -13.36 -12.02
CA GLU A 333 -0.03 -13.36 -10.82
C GLU A 333 -1.11 -12.27 -10.81
N PHE A 334 -0.83 -11.11 -11.40
CA PHE A 334 -1.72 -9.95 -11.37
C PHE A 334 -1.94 -9.35 -12.75
N THR A 335 -2.98 -8.52 -12.89
CA THR A 335 -3.18 -7.74 -14.12
C THR A 335 -2.03 -6.74 -14.31
N ALA A 336 -1.72 -6.38 -15.56
CA ALA A 336 -0.65 -5.41 -15.87
C ALA A 336 -0.81 -4.06 -15.13
N VAL A 337 -2.05 -3.64 -14.83
CA VAL A 337 -2.32 -2.42 -14.05
C VAL A 337 -1.92 -2.61 -12.58
N ASN A 338 -2.30 -3.74 -11.98
CA ASN A 338 -1.99 -4.04 -10.59
C ASN A 338 -0.49 -4.29 -10.42
N THR A 339 0.14 -5.06 -11.31
CA THR A 339 1.59 -5.25 -11.35
C THR A 339 2.33 -3.92 -11.44
N ALA A 340 1.88 -3.00 -12.30
CA ALA A 340 2.49 -1.68 -12.44
C ALA A 340 2.43 -0.86 -11.14
N LYS A 341 1.27 -0.85 -10.46
CA LYS A 341 1.10 -0.20 -9.16
C LYS A 341 1.99 -0.84 -8.07
N ILE A 342 2.08 -2.18 -8.05
CA ILE A 342 2.94 -2.93 -7.12
C ILE A 342 4.41 -2.63 -7.35
N LEU A 343 4.84 -2.53 -8.61
CA LEU A 343 6.24 -2.29 -8.99
C LEU A 343 6.64 -0.81 -9.02
N GLY A 344 5.69 0.12 -8.93
CA GLY A 344 5.98 1.55 -9.07
C GLY A 344 6.37 1.96 -10.49
N VAL A 345 5.91 1.24 -11.52
CA VAL A 345 6.19 1.50 -12.94
C VAL A 345 4.89 1.75 -13.72
N SER A 346 4.99 2.07 -15.01
CA SER A 346 3.80 2.21 -15.87
C SER A 346 3.24 0.87 -16.33
N ARG A 347 1.93 0.79 -16.59
CA ARG A 347 1.29 -0.40 -17.19
C ARG A 347 1.89 -0.79 -18.54
N ASN A 348 2.39 0.20 -19.31
CA ASN A 348 3.00 -0.03 -20.61
C ASN A 348 4.37 -0.68 -20.46
N THR A 349 5.12 -0.30 -19.42
CA THR A 349 6.40 -0.94 -19.06
C THR A 349 6.19 -2.41 -18.72
N VAL A 350 5.16 -2.73 -17.93
CA VAL A 350 4.82 -4.13 -17.62
C VAL A 350 4.52 -4.91 -18.90
N ARG A 351 3.63 -4.40 -19.77
CA ARG A 351 3.29 -5.05 -21.04
C ARG A 351 4.52 -5.27 -21.92
N ALA A 352 5.32 -4.24 -22.15
CA ALA A 352 6.52 -4.35 -22.97
C ALA A 352 7.52 -5.39 -22.43
N ARG A 353 7.64 -5.53 -21.11
CA ARG A 353 8.48 -6.57 -20.49
C ARG A 353 7.87 -7.97 -20.65
N MET A 354 6.56 -8.12 -20.48
CA MET A 354 5.84 -9.38 -20.71
C MET A 354 5.99 -9.83 -22.17
N ASP A 355 5.73 -8.94 -23.13
CA ASP A 355 5.83 -9.20 -24.57
C ASP A 355 7.27 -9.60 -24.97
N ARG A 356 8.26 -8.96 -24.34
CA ARG A 356 9.67 -9.30 -24.54
C ARG A 356 10.00 -10.71 -24.05
N VAL A 357 9.49 -11.12 -22.89
CA VAL A 357 9.69 -12.48 -22.38
C VAL A 357 8.96 -13.50 -23.26
N GLU A 358 7.73 -13.21 -23.66
CA GLU A 358 6.97 -14.03 -24.60
C GLU A 358 7.73 -14.28 -25.91
N THR A 359 8.31 -13.21 -26.48
CA THR A 359 9.14 -13.29 -27.70
C THR A 359 10.39 -14.13 -27.50
N LEU A 360 11.10 -13.93 -26.38
CA LEU A 360 12.34 -14.66 -26.07
C LEU A 360 12.08 -16.15 -25.82
N LEU A 361 10.99 -16.47 -25.12
CA LEU A 361 10.56 -17.82 -24.87
C LEU A 361 9.84 -18.44 -26.07
N ARG A 362 9.51 -17.66 -27.11
CA ARG A 362 8.72 -18.08 -28.28
C ARG A 362 7.42 -18.78 -27.86
N THR A 363 6.71 -18.16 -26.92
CA THR A 363 5.43 -18.63 -26.38
C THR A 363 4.31 -17.64 -26.70
N ASP A 364 3.08 -17.92 -26.27
CA ASP A 364 1.93 -17.00 -26.37
C ASP A 364 1.27 -16.84 -24.99
N PHE A 365 1.38 -15.68 -24.35
CA PHE A 365 0.74 -15.43 -23.06
C PHE A 365 -0.76 -15.16 -23.16
N GLY A 366 -1.34 -15.14 -24.36
CA GLY A 366 -2.78 -15.27 -24.57
C GLY A 366 -3.33 -16.64 -24.17
N ASP A 367 -2.50 -17.69 -24.17
CA ASP A 367 -2.89 -19.05 -23.79
C ASP A 367 -2.67 -19.29 -22.28
N LEU A 368 -3.75 -19.64 -21.56
CA LEU A 368 -3.69 -19.94 -20.13
C LEU A 368 -2.83 -21.15 -19.80
N ARG A 369 -2.72 -22.12 -20.70
CA ARG A 369 -1.86 -23.31 -20.54
C ARG A 369 -0.39 -22.91 -20.58
N VAL A 370 -0.03 -22.04 -21.51
CA VAL A 370 1.31 -21.45 -21.60
C VAL A 370 1.61 -20.66 -20.33
N ARG A 371 0.70 -19.76 -19.90
CA ARG A 371 0.90 -18.96 -18.68
C ARG A 371 1.08 -19.83 -17.44
N ALA A 372 0.25 -20.85 -17.26
CA ALA A 372 0.36 -21.79 -16.13
C ALA A 372 1.71 -22.53 -16.15
N THR A 373 2.15 -22.94 -17.34
CA THR A 373 3.39 -23.69 -17.49
C THR A 373 4.64 -22.80 -17.29
N VAL A 374 4.64 -21.58 -17.83
CA VAL A 374 5.72 -20.62 -17.59
C VAL A 374 5.73 -20.18 -16.13
N HIS A 375 4.57 -20.00 -15.50
CA HIS A 375 4.45 -19.74 -14.07
C HIS A 375 5.08 -20.85 -13.23
N LEU A 376 4.80 -22.13 -13.57
CA LEU A 376 5.41 -23.30 -12.93
C LEU A 376 6.94 -23.26 -13.02
N ALA A 377 7.49 -23.03 -14.21
CA ALA A 377 8.95 -22.94 -14.41
C ALA A 377 9.58 -21.79 -13.62
N LEU A 378 8.97 -20.60 -13.64
CA LEU A 378 9.46 -19.44 -12.89
C LEU A 378 9.43 -19.66 -11.37
N SER A 379 8.42 -20.38 -10.88
CA SER A 379 8.25 -20.74 -9.47
C SER A 379 9.24 -21.81 -9.01
N ALA A 380 9.51 -22.80 -9.87
CA ALA A 380 10.51 -23.84 -9.66
C ALA A 380 11.93 -23.25 -9.64
N GLN A 381 12.27 -22.38 -10.62
CA GLN A 381 13.58 -21.72 -10.70
C GLN A 381 13.90 -20.93 -9.42
N ALA A 382 12.93 -20.18 -8.89
CA ALA A 382 13.11 -19.43 -7.64
C ALA A 382 13.28 -20.34 -6.40
N GLY A 383 12.82 -21.59 -6.44
CA GLY A 383 13.07 -22.57 -5.37
C GLY A 383 14.45 -23.23 -5.45
N LEU A 384 15.00 -23.35 -6.66
CA LEU A 384 16.29 -23.99 -6.94
C LEU A 384 17.47 -23.12 -6.52
N ASP A 385 17.39 -21.80 -6.73
CA ASP A 385 18.44 -20.84 -6.33
C ASP A 385 18.73 -20.86 -4.82
N GLN A 386 17.81 -21.38 -3.99
CA GLN A 386 17.96 -21.47 -2.54
C GLN A 386 18.64 -22.77 -2.06
N HIS A 387 18.52 -23.87 -2.81
CA HIS A 387 19.04 -25.19 -2.44
C HIS A 387 20.44 -25.46 -3.04
N GLY A 388 20.97 -24.52 -3.83
CA GLY A 388 22.24 -24.65 -4.56
C GLY A 388 23.53 -24.74 -3.73
N ALA A 389 23.45 -24.93 -2.41
CA ALA A 389 24.62 -25.12 -1.53
C ALA A 389 24.84 -26.58 -1.08
N GLU A 390 23.87 -27.49 -1.25
CA GLU A 390 24.00 -28.89 -0.82
C GLU A 390 23.67 -29.86 -1.95
N GLY A 391 24.71 -30.46 -2.55
CA GLY A 391 24.62 -31.62 -3.43
C GLY A 391 24.42 -31.29 -4.91
N GLY A 392 25.50 -31.36 -5.70
CA GLY A 392 25.42 -31.22 -7.15
C GLY A 392 24.54 -32.30 -7.78
N PRO A 393 23.48 -31.95 -8.53
CA PRO A 393 22.65 -32.96 -9.18
C PRO A 393 23.41 -33.55 -10.36
N ALA A 394 23.29 -34.87 -10.53
CA ALA A 394 23.64 -35.54 -11.78
C ALA A 394 22.98 -34.81 -12.95
N ARG A 395 23.74 -34.56 -14.02
CA ARG A 395 23.31 -33.80 -15.20
C ARG A 395 21.96 -34.34 -15.70
N PRO A 396 20.85 -33.62 -15.52
CA PRO A 396 19.53 -34.16 -15.84
C PRO A 396 19.40 -34.36 -17.35
N GLY A 397 18.80 -35.47 -17.77
CA GLY A 397 18.47 -35.72 -19.17
C GLY A 397 17.43 -34.73 -19.73
N PRO A 398 17.11 -34.83 -21.03
CA PRO A 398 16.09 -34.02 -21.69
C PRO A 398 14.66 -34.41 -21.27
N ALA A 399 14.22 -34.09 -20.05
CA ALA A 399 12.82 -34.17 -19.61
C ALA A 399 11.85 -33.22 -20.38
N SER A 400 10.79 -33.78 -20.92
CA SER A 400 9.68 -33.03 -21.51
C SER A 400 8.74 -32.48 -20.42
N LEU A 401 7.77 -31.64 -20.80
CA LEU A 401 6.68 -31.25 -19.89
C LEU A 401 5.87 -32.48 -19.48
N THR A 402 5.62 -33.40 -20.41
CA THR A 402 4.95 -34.68 -20.16
C THR A 402 5.61 -35.45 -19.03
N ASP A 403 6.96 -35.54 -19.03
CA ASP A 403 7.70 -36.24 -17.98
C ASP A 403 7.53 -35.58 -16.61
N VAL A 404 7.43 -34.24 -16.56
CA VAL A 404 7.18 -33.49 -15.31
C VAL A 404 5.76 -33.76 -14.78
N LEU A 405 4.78 -33.91 -15.68
CA LEU A 405 3.37 -34.09 -15.32
C LEU A 405 2.95 -35.55 -15.10
N ALA A 406 3.76 -36.54 -15.49
CA ALA A 406 3.41 -37.96 -15.49
C ALA A 406 3.39 -38.64 -14.09
N GLY A 407 3.78 -37.94 -13.03
CA GLY A 407 3.91 -38.51 -11.68
C GLY A 407 2.57 -38.97 -11.08
N PRO A 408 2.47 -40.17 -10.49
CA PRO A 408 1.21 -40.69 -9.95
C PRO A 408 0.65 -39.86 -8.78
N ALA A 409 1.52 -39.27 -7.96
CA ALA A 409 1.11 -38.38 -6.87
C ALA A 409 0.44 -37.10 -7.40
N LEU A 410 0.97 -36.55 -8.49
CA LEU A 410 0.39 -35.39 -9.16
C LEU A 410 -0.95 -35.76 -9.83
N GLY A 411 -1.04 -36.95 -10.44
CA GLY A 411 -2.28 -37.50 -10.99
C GLY A 411 -3.39 -37.63 -9.95
N ALA A 412 -3.08 -38.19 -8.77
CA ALA A 412 -4.02 -38.31 -7.66
C ALA A 412 -4.49 -36.94 -7.17
N TRP A 413 -3.57 -35.98 -6.98
CA TRP A 413 -3.90 -34.61 -6.60
C TRP A 413 -4.84 -33.92 -7.61
N ALA A 414 -4.55 -34.05 -8.91
CA ALA A 414 -5.37 -33.47 -9.96
C ALA A 414 -6.78 -34.10 -9.98
N GLY A 415 -6.84 -35.42 -9.82
CA GLY A 415 -8.09 -36.18 -9.69
C GLY A 415 -8.92 -35.73 -8.48
N ASP A 416 -8.30 -35.58 -7.32
CA ASP A 416 -8.95 -35.13 -6.09
C ASP A 416 -9.46 -33.68 -6.20
N LEU A 417 -8.67 -32.78 -6.81
CA LEU A 417 -9.07 -31.38 -6.98
C LEU A 417 -10.26 -31.26 -7.95
N LEU A 418 -10.14 -31.84 -9.15
CA LEU A 418 -11.19 -31.77 -10.17
C LEU A 418 -12.42 -32.61 -9.79
N GLY A 419 -12.23 -33.70 -9.05
CA GLY A 419 -13.28 -34.58 -8.54
C GLY A 419 -14.29 -33.85 -7.65
N ARG A 420 -13.89 -32.77 -6.97
CA ARG A 420 -14.80 -31.92 -6.17
C ARG A 420 -15.91 -31.28 -7.00
N LEU A 421 -15.73 -31.15 -8.31
CA LEU A 421 -16.70 -30.56 -9.22
C LEU A 421 -17.73 -31.57 -9.75
N GLU A 422 -17.45 -32.88 -9.66
CA GLU A 422 -18.28 -33.94 -10.23
C GLU A 422 -19.68 -34.06 -9.60
N PRO A 423 -19.89 -33.80 -8.29
CA PRO A 423 -21.23 -33.81 -7.70
C PRO A 423 -22.18 -32.74 -8.27
N ASP A 424 -21.68 -31.71 -8.95
CA ASP A 424 -22.50 -30.63 -9.49
C ASP A 424 -23.16 -31.04 -10.82
N ALA A 425 -24.50 -31.09 -10.82
CA ALA A 425 -25.30 -31.49 -11.98
C ALA A 425 -25.10 -30.61 -13.24
N ARG A 426 -24.54 -29.40 -13.10
CA ARG A 426 -24.29 -28.47 -14.22
C ARG A 426 -23.01 -28.81 -15.00
N ASN A 427 -22.25 -29.82 -14.56
CA ASN A 427 -20.97 -30.22 -15.14
C ASN A 427 -19.98 -29.04 -15.21
N LEU A 428 -19.64 -28.52 -14.04
CA LEU A 428 -18.72 -27.39 -13.90
C LEU A 428 -17.34 -27.70 -14.49
N ARG A 429 -16.85 -28.94 -14.35
CA ARG A 429 -15.58 -29.38 -14.92
C ARG A 429 -15.51 -29.20 -16.44
N ARG A 430 -16.56 -29.59 -17.18
CA ARG A 430 -16.64 -29.34 -18.63
C ARG A 430 -16.60 -27.86 -18.95
N THR A 431 -17.36 -27.06 -18.20
CA THR A 431 -17.42 -25.60 -18.42
C THR A 431 -16.05 -24.95 -18.19
N LEU A 432 -15.37 -25.29 -17.09
CA LEU A 432 -14.04 -24.80 -16.77
C LEU A 432 -13.01 -25.19 -17.83
N ARG A 433 -12.97 -26.46 -18.23
CA ARG A 433 -12.07 -26.94 -19.28
C ARG A 433 -12.24 -26.14 -20.58
N THR A 434 -13.47 -25.95 -21.04
CA THR A 434 -13.75 -25.18 -22.26
C THR A 434 -13.43 -23.70 -22.10
N TRP A 435 -13.69 -23.12 -20.93
CA TRP A 435 -13.33 -21.74 -20.62
C TRP A 435 -11.82 -21.52 -20.59
N ILE A 436 -11.06 -22.44 -20.00
CA ILE A 436 -9.59 -22.42 -19.99
C ILE A 436 -9.04 -22.56 -21.42
N ALA A 437 -9.55 -23.51 -22.20
CA ALA A 437 -9.15 -23.70 -23.60
C ALA A 437 -9.46 -22.46 -24.47
N ALA A 438 -10.50 -21.70 -24.11
CA ALA A 438 -10.83 -20.42 -24.72
C ALA A 438 -10.03 -19.24 -24.14
N GLY A 439 -8.95 -19.47 -23.38
CA GLY A 439 -8.09 -18.43 -22.80
C GLY A 439 -8.76 -17.60 -21.71
N GLY A 440 -9.74 -18.17 -20.99
CA GLY A 440 -10.50 -17.46 -19.97
C GLY A 440 -11.58 -16.53 -20.53
N ASN A 441 -11.92 -16.63 -21.81
CA ASN A 441 -12.94 -15.81 -22.45
C ASN A 441 -14.33 -16.49 -22.36
N ALA A 442 -15.26 -15.85 -21.65
CA ALA A 442 -16.59 -16.41 -21.40
C ALA A 442 -17.45 -16.49 -22.68
N GLU A 443 -17.31 -15.54 -23.59
CA GLU A 443 -18.07 -15.46 -24.84
C GLU A 443 -17.67 -16.58 -25.81
N ARG A 444 -16.37 -16.80 -26.01
CA ARG A 444 -15.83 -17.89 -26.83
C ARG A 444 -16.19 -19.26 -26.25
N ALA A 445 -16.05 -19.42 -24.93
CA ALA A 445 -16.44 -20.65 -24.26
C ALA A 445 -17.93 -20.94 -24.41
N ALA A 446 -18.77 -19.91 -24.27
CA ALA A 446 -20.22 -20.01 -24.46
C ALA A 446 -20.60 -20.44 -25.88
N GLN A 447 -19.93 -19.92 -26.90
CA GLN A 447 -20.11 -20.36 -28.30
C GLN A 447 -19.80 -21.85 -28.46
N THR A 448 -18.69 -22.33 -27.89
CA THR A 448 -18.30 -23.75 -27.93
C THR A 448 -19.27 -24.65 -27.14
N LEU A 449 -19.81 -24.15 -26.02
CA LEU A 449 -20.73 -24.90 -25.16
C LEU A 449 -22.19 -24.83 -25.60
N GLY A 450 -22.55 -23.91 -26.51
CA GLY A 450 -23.93 -23.68 -26.91
C GLY A 450 -24.80 -23.04 -25.81
N VAL A 451 -24.20 -22.23 -24.94
CA VAL A 451 -24.88 -21.57 -23.81
C VAL A 451 -24.67 -20.06 -23.85
N HIS A 452 -25.28 -19.31 -22.91
CA HIS A 452 -25.05 -17.88 -22.78
C HIS A 452 -23.74 -17.58 -22.02
N ALA A 453 -23.02 -16.50 -22.38
CA ALA A 453 -21.78 -16.10 -21.72
C ALA A 453 -21.93 -15.89 -20.21
N GLN A 454 -23.09 -15.41 -19.78
CA GLN A 454 -23.41 -15.25 -18.36
C GLN A 454 -23.42 -16.59 -17.61
N THR A 455 -23.96 -17.65 -18.22
CA THR A 455 -23.96 -19.01 -17.64
C THR A 455 -22.54 -19.51 -17.40
N VAL A 456 -21.62 -19.27 -18.34
CA VAL A 456 -20.20 -19.61 -18.16
C VAL A 456 -19.61 -18.87 -16.96
N ARG A 457 -19.85 -17.55 -16.84
CA ARG A 457 -19.35 -16.76 -15.70
C ARG A 457 -19.91 -17.24 -14.37
N GLU A 458 -21.18 -17.62 -14.32
CA GLU A 458 -21.83 -18.18 -13.13
C GLU A 458 -21.26 -19.55 -12.75
N HIS A 459 -21.01 -20.40 -13.73
CA HIS A 459 -20.35 -21.70 -13.51
C HIS A 459 -18.93 -21.54 -12.98
N VAL A 460 -18.12 -20.65 -13.60
CA VAL A 460 -16.75 -20.36 -13.14
C VAL A 460 -16.77 -19.84 -11.71
N ARG A 461 -17.66 -18.88 -11.40
CA ARG A 461 -17.82 -18.34 -10.04
C ARG A 461 -18.29 -19.40 -9.04
N SER A 462 -19.19 -20.30 -9.45
CA SER A 462 -19.68 -21.39 -8.59
C SER A 462 -18.59 -22.43 -8.27
N ALA A 463 -17.59 -22.57 -9.14
CA ALA A 463 -16.48 -23.50 -8.91
C ALA A 463 -15.47 -22.98 -7.88
N GLU A 464 -15.32 -21.66 -7.71
CA GLU A 464 -14.35 -21.06 -6.79
C GLU A 464 -14.47 -21.56 -5.34
N PRO A 465 -15.65 -21.56 -4.68
CA PRO A 465 -15.78 -22.08 -3.32
C PRO A 465 -15.58 -23.60 -3.23
N VAL A 466 -15.95 -24.35 -4.26
CA VAL A 466 -15.83 -25.83 -4.29
C VAL A 466 -14.37 -26.26 -4.41
N LEU A 467 -13.61 -25.58 -5.26
CA LEU A 467 -12.18 -25.80 -5.43
C LEU A 467 -11.35 -25.11 -4.33
N GLU A 468 -11.98 -24.21 -3.57
CA GLU A 468 -11.29 -23.22 -2.74
C GLU A 468 -10.19 -22.51 -3.55
N ARG A 469 -10.51 -22.00 -4.75
CA ARG A 469 -9.56 -21.34 -5.66
C ARG A 469 -10.19 -20.12 -6.33
N GLN A 470 -9.44 -19.01 -6.42
CA GLN A 470 -9.85 -17.87 -7.24
C GLN A 470 -9.50 -18.09 -8.71
N LEU A 471 -10.52 -18.20 -9.55
CA LEU A 471 -10.37 -18.39 -10.99
C LEU A 471 -10.51 -17.06 -11.73
N LEU A 472 -11.46 -16.22 -11.30
CA LEU A 472 -11.78 -14.96 -11.97
C LEU A 472 -10.74 -13.86 -11.70
N ALA A 473 -10.01 -13.95 -10.59
CA ALA A 473 -8.93 -13.03 -10.27
C ALA A 473 -7.66 -13.26 -11.13
N ALA A 474 -7.60 -14.38 -11.86
CA ALA A 474 -6.40 -14.93 -12.49
C ALA A 474 -5.25 -15.18 -11.48
N GLY A 475 -4.08 -15.61 -11.98
CA GLY A 475 -2.90 -15.90 -11.16
C GLY A 475 -2.80 -17.36 -10.70
N SER A 476 -2.04 -17.60 -9.64
CA SER A 476 -1.61 -18.91 -9.15
C SER A 476 -2.74 -19.92 -8.99
N ASP A 477 -3.86 -19.50 -8.37
CA ASP A 477 -5.02 -20.37 -8.12
C ASP A 477 -5.64 -20.88 -9.43
N LEU A 478 -5.74 -20.02 -10.46
CA LEU A 478 -6.18 -20.43 -11.79
C LEU A 478 -5.17 -21.39 -12.43
N TYR A 479 -3.87 -21.12 -12.30
CA TYR A 479 -2.82 -21.95 -12.88
C TYR A 479 -2.75 -23.35 -12.27
N GLU A 480 -3.01 -23.51 -10.97
CA GLU A 480 -3.17 -24.83 -10.35
C GLU A 480 -4.30 -25.63 -11.02
N VAL A 481 -5.45 -24.99 -11.29
CA VAL A 481 -6.58 -25.66 -11.97
C VAL A 481 -6.26 -26.00 -13.42
N VAL A 482 -5.54 -25.11 -14.13
CA VAL A 482 -5.04 -25.40 -15.48
C VAL A 482 -4.09 -26.60 -15.47
N LEU A 483 -3.14 -26.65 -14.52
CA LEU A 483 -2.22 -27.77 -14.35
C LEU A 483 -2.96 -29.07 -14.04
N ALA A 484 -3.97 -29.04 -13.17
CA ALA A 484 -4.79 -30.22 -12.89
C ALA A 484 -5.49 -30.76 -14.14
N HIS A 485 -6.01 -29.89 -15.01
CA HIS A 485 -6.60 -30.32 -16.28
C HIS A 485 -5.57 -30.85 -17.29
N LEU A 486 -4.34 -30.31 -17.31
CA LEU A 486 -3.26 -30.85 -18.13
C LEU A 486 -2.86 -32.27 -17.66
N VAL A 487 -2.69 -32.44 -16.35
CA VAL A 487 -2.35 -33.74 -15.72
C VAL A 487 -3.45 -34.77 -15.95
N ALA A 488 -4.72 -34.37 -15.84
CA ALA A 488 -5.86 -35.25 -16.10
C ALA A 488 -6.05 -35.60 -17.60
N GLY A 489 -5.27 -35.00 -18.51
CA GLY A 489 -5.43 -35.17 -19.96
C GLY A 489 -6.68 -34.47 -20.53
N ASP A 490 -7.34 -33.61 -19.74
CA ASP A 490 -8.50 -32.83 -20.17
C ASP A 490 -8.11 -31.74 -21.18
N LEU A 491 -6.88 -31.23 -21.09
CA LEU A 491 -6.33 -30.21 -21.98
C LEU A 491 -5.09 -30.75 -22.68
N ALA A 492 -4.95 -30.41 -23.97
CA ALA A 492 -3.71 -30.66 -24.70
C ALA A 492 -2.58 -29.79 -24.16
N GLU A 493 -1.37 -30.36 -24.11
CA GLU A 493 -0.16 -29.63 -23.74
C GLU A 493 0.04 -28.38 -24.63
N PRO A 494 0.50 -27.26 -24.05
CA PRO A 494 0.80 -26.07 -24.83
C PRO A 494 2.01 -26.31 -25.74
N ALA A 495 2.02 -25.68 -26.92
CA ALA A 495 3.19 -25.68 -27.78
C ALA A 495 4.30 -24.84 -27.14
N LEU A 496 5.29 -25.51 -26.54
CA LEU A 496 6.51 -24.90 -25.99
C LEU A 496 7.71 -25.22 -26.89
N PRO A 497 8.73 -24.35 -26.97
CA PRO A 497 9.93 -24.66 -27.74
C PRO A 497 10.63 -25.88 -27.14
N GLY A 498 10.92 -26.88 -27.99
CA GLY A 498 11.60 -28.11 -27.59
C GLY A 498 10.69 -29.34 -27.44
N THR A 499 9.37 -29.24 -27.69
CA THR A 499 8.46 -30.41 -27.73
C THR A 499 8.49 -31.16 -29.05
N LYS A 500 9.24 -30.68 -30.06
CA LYS A 500 9.56 -31.47 -31.26
C LYS A 500 10.90 -32.18 -31.06
N THR A 501 10.83 -33.46 -30.76
CA THR A 501 11.90 -34.42 -31.09
C THR A 501 12.02 -34.48 -32.61
N ASP A 502 13.22 -34.21 -33.11
CA ASP A 502 13.69 -34.43 -34.48
C ASP A 502 12.91 -33.81 -35.64
N HIS A 503 13.36 -32.63 -36.08
CA HIS A 503 13.52 -32.36 -37.51
C HIS A 503 14.95 -31.87 -37.77
N PRO A 504 15.69 -32.46 -38.72
CA PRO A 504 17.03 -32.00 -39.05
C PRO A 504 16.92 -30.61 -39.67
N ASP A 505 17.75 -29.69 -39.19
CA ASP A 505 17.97 -28.40 -39.82
C ASP A 505 18.39 -28.64 -41.28
N SER A 506 17.53 -28.27 -42.23
CA SER A 506 17.97 -28.10 -43.62
C SER A 506 18.99 -26.96 -43.66
N PRO A 507 20.19 -27.17 -44.22
CA PRO A 507 21.17 -26.11 -44.34
C PRO A 507 20.72 -25.17 -45.45
N VAL A 508 20.46 -23.90 -45.12
CA VAL A 508 20.34 -22.86 -46.13
C VAL A 508 21.70 -22.18 -46.25
N HIS A 509 22.49 -22.65 -47.21
CA HIS A 509 23.44 -21.81 -47.93
C HIS A 509 22.78 -21.33 -49.23
N GLY A 510 22.93 -20.04 -49.52
CA GLY A 510 22.47 -19.35 -50.72
C GLY A 510 22.54 -17.85 -50.50
#